data_AF-A0A820JVX2-F1
#
_entry.id   AF-A0A820JVX2-F1
#
_cell.length_a   1.000
_cell.length_b   1.000
_cell.length_c   1.000
_cell.angle_alpha   90.00
_cell.angle_beta   90.00
_cell.angle_gamma   90.00
#
_symmetry.space_group_name_H-M   'P 1'
#
loop_
_entity.id
_entity.type
_entity.pdbx_description
1 polymer ?
#
loop_
_entity_poly.entity_id
_entity_poly.type
_entity_poly.pdbx_seq_one_letter_code
_entity_poly.pdbx_strand_id
1 'polypeptide(L)' 'YSLEVDLAYPIDSSRTNFNVTGSNIEIKLYKRQAIQWASLDAQSTAAKVQPPVPMNRPLDTSSQFILKHVPPDSY' A
#
# COMPACT_ATOMS: atom_id res chain seq x y z
N TYR A 1 5.32 -16.75 -13.91
CA TYR A 1 5.15 -15.38 -13.41
C TYR A 1 6.52 -14.78 -13.17
N SER A 2 6.72 -13.51 -13.50
CA SER A 2 7.94 -12.75 -13.20
C SER A 2 7.56 -11.50 -12.40
N LEU A 3 8.46 -11.09 -11.49
CA LEU A 3 8.34 -9.85 -10.72
C LEU A 3 9.64 -9.08 -10.90
N GLU A 4 9.52 -7.86 -11.42
CA GLU A 4 10.63 -6.94 -11.66
C GLU A 4 10.34 -5.65 -10.90
N VAL A 5 11.34 -5.14 -10.18
CA VAL A 5 11.21 -3.94 -9.33
C VAL A 5 12.44 -3.07 -9.51
N ASP A 6 12.24 -1.82 -9.92
CA ASP A 6 13.28 -0.80 -9.96
C ASP A 6 13.46 -0.19 -8.58
N LEU A 7 14.54 -0.58 -7.89
CA LEU A 7 14.82 -0.12 -6.53
C LEU A 7 15.17 1.37 -6.50
N ALA A 8 14.56 2.12 -5.56
CA ALA A 8 14.84 3.54 -5.35
C ALA A 8 16.27 3.80 -4.87
N TYR A 9 16.87 2.82 -4.20
CA TYR A 9 18.17 2.94 -3.55
C TYR A 9 19.07 1.74 -3.90
N PRO A 10 20.40 1.96 -3.96
CA PRO A 10 21.33 0.88 -4.25
C PRO A 10 21.41 -0.14 -3.12
N ILE A 11 21.49 -1.42 -3.51
CA ILE A 11 21.70 -2.55 -2.61
C ILE A 11 23.09 -3.15 -2.76
N ASP A 12 23.48 -3.93 -1.77
CA ASP A 12 24.58 -4.88 -1.87
C ASP A 12 24.03 -6.24 -2.33
N SER A 13 24.15 -6.51 -3.63
CA SER A 13 23.68 -7.76 -4.24
C SER A 13 24.45 -8.98 -3.76
N SER A 14 25.71 -8.82 -3.32
CA SER A 14 26.54 -9.94 -2.84
C SER A 14 26.05 -10.52 -1.51
N ARG A 15 25.33 -9.71 -0.74
CA ARG A 15 24.78 -10.07 0.58
C ARG A 15 23.28 -10.34 0.54
N THR A 16 22.63 -10.00 -0.56
CA THR A 16 21.20 -10.20 -0.77
C THR A 16 20.90 -11.69 -0.96
N ASN A 17 19.79 -12.15 -0.39
CA ASN A 17 19.40 -13.56 -0.44
C ASN A 17 17.87 -13.69 -0.60
N PHE A 18 17.42 -14.82 -1.14
CA PHE A 18 16.00 -15.13 -1.26
C PHE A 18 15.71 -16.54 -0.77
N ASN A 19 14.52 -16.73 -0.22
CA ASN A 19 14.01 -18.01 0.21
C ASN A 19 12.62 -18.23 -0.35
N VAL A 20 12.35 -19.44 -0.83
CA VAL A 20 11.04 -19.81 -1.37
C VAL A 20 10.44 -20.88 -0.47
N THR A 21 9.24 -20.63 0.04
CA THR A 21 8.45 -21.62 0.76
C THR A 21 7.27 -22.07 -0.11
N GLY A 22 6.48 -23.02 0.37
CA GLY A 22 5.30 -23.51 -0.36
C GLY A 22 4.22 -22.45 -0.60
N SER A 23 4.23 -21.34 0.14
CA SER A 23 3.19 -20.30 0.06
C SER A 23 3.71 -18.87 -0.16
N ASN A 24 5.02 -18.63 -0.07
CA ASN A 24 5.59 -17.30 -0.23
C ASN A 24 7.03 -17.33 -0.76
N ILE A 25 7.45 -16.17 -1.28
CA ILE A 25 8.82 -15.87 -1.66
C ILE A 25 9.28 -14.72 -0.76
N GLU A 26 10.34 -14.94 -0.01
CA GLU A 26 10.98 -13.94 0.85
C GLU A 26 12.27 -13.46 0.18
N ILE A 27 12.47 -12.15 0.07
CA ILE A 27 13.69 -11.56 -0.51
C ILE A 27 14.27 -10.58 0.51
N LYS A 28 15.49 -10.84 0.99
CA LYS A 28 16.22 -10.01 1.95
C LYS A 28 17.22 -9.14 1.23
N LEU A 29 16.89 -7.86 1.05
CA LEU A 29 17.76 -6.87 0.44
C LEU A 29 18.67 -6.20 1.48
N TYR A 30 19.98 -6.15 1.21
CA TYR A 30 20.92 -5.44 2.06
C TYR A 30 21.20 -4.05 1.52
N LYS A 31 20.97 -3.03 2.35
CA LYS A 31 21.24 -1.64 1.98
C LYS A 31 22.74 -1.41 1.82
N ARG A 32 23.15 -0.71 0.76
CA ARG A 32 24.55 -0.30 0.58
C ARG A 32 24.95 0.84 1.53
N GLN A 33 23.97 1.66 1.94
CA GLN A 33 24.17 2.82 2.80
C GLN A 33 23.28 2.72 4.05
N ALA A 34 23.73 3.27 5.16
CA ALA A 34 22.98 3.36 6.41
C ALA A 34 21.91 4.47 6.36
N ILE A 35 21.05 4.43 5.34
CA ILE A 35 19.97 5.40 5.12
C ILE A 35 18.60 4.76 5.33
N GLN A 36 17.65 5.55 5.81
CA GLN A 36 16.25 5.16 5.83
C GLN A 36 15.67 5.24 4.41
N TRP A 37 14.95 4.20 4.01
CA TRP A 37 14.27 4.18 2.71
C TRP A 37 12.84 4.65 2.93
N ALA A 38 12.40 5.65 2.15
CA ALA A 38 11.02 6.11 2.19
C ALA A 38 10.09 5.18 1.39
N SER A 39 10.61 4.58 0.32
CA SER A 39 9.94 3.59 -0.54
C SER A 39 10.93 2.51 -0.98
N LEU A 40 10.40 1.39 -1.48
CA LEU A 40 11.21 0.31 -2.08
C LEU A 40 11.54 0.64 -3.54
N ASP A 41 10.52 1.01 -4.31
CA ASP A 41 10.58 1.29 -5.72
C ASP A 41 10.81 2.79 -6.01
N ALA A 42 11.52 3.07 -7.10
CA ALA A 42 11.85 4.42 -7.57
C ALA A 42 10.64 5.15 -8.15
N GLN A 43 9.68 4.39 -8.68
CA GLN A 43 8.45 4.86 -9.30
C GLN A 43 7.30 4.58 -8.35
N SER A 44 7.23 5.32 -7.23
CA SER A 44 6.14 5.18 -6.27
C SER A 44 4.83 5.73 -6.83
N THR A 45 4.29 5.09 -7.87
CA THR A 45 2.86 5.09 -8.13
C THR A 45 2.28 4.16 -7.09
N ALA A 46 1.70 4.75 -6.04
CA ALA A 46 0.87 4.04 -5.08
C ALA A 46 -0.03 3.05 -5.83
N ALA A 47 0.35 1.77 -5.83
CA ALA A 47 -0.54 0.72 -6.27
C ALA A 47 -1.69 0.77 -5.28
N LYS A 48 -2.80 1.38 -5.70
CA LYS A 48 -4.04 1.45 -4.95
C LYS A 48 -4.49 0.01 -4.78
N VAL A 49 -4.04 -0.64 -3.71
CA VAL A 49 -4.61 -1.91 -3.26
C VAL A 49 -6.05 -1.56 -2.91
N GLN A 50 -6.94 -1.79 -3.87
CA GLN A 50 -8.37 -1.67 -3.66
C GLN A 50 -8.69 -2.74 -2.62
N PRO A 51 -9.13 -2.37 -1.39
CA PRO A 51 -9.60 -3.39 -0.47
C PRO A 51 -10.74 -4.15 -1.17
N PRO A 52 -10.78 -5.49 -1.07
CA PRO A 52 -11.83 -6.26 -1.70
C PRO A 52 -13.18 -5.74 -1.21
N VAL A 53 -14.03 -5.35 -2.15
CA VAL A 53 -15.38 -4.87 -1.88
C VAL A 53 -16.12 -5.99 -1.13
N PRO A 54 -16.59 -5.79 0.11
CA PRO A 54 -17.38 -6.80 0.78
C PRO A 54 -18.75 -6.89 0.07
N MET A 55 -18.91 -7.90 -0.76
CA MET A 55 -20.15 -8.17 -1.49
C MET A 55 -21.09 -9.03 -0.63
N ASN A 56 -21.76 -8.40 0.34
CA ASN A 56 -22.82 -9.04 1.12
C ASN A 56 -24.15 -8.24 1.05
N ARG A 57 -24.90 -8.53 -0.02
CA ARG A 57 -26.38 -8.59 -0.15
C ARG A 57 -27.27 -7.31 -0.02
N PRO A 58 -28.49 -7.36 -0.63
CA PRO A 58 -29.30 -6.19 -0.98
C PRO A 58 -30.46 -5.90 0.01
N LEU A 59 -31.19 -4.81 -0.25
CA LEU A 59 -32.39 -4.28 0.45
C LEU A 59 -32.02 -3.51 1.75
N ASP A 60 -32.48 -2.29 2.02
CA ASP A 60 -33.77 -1.67 1.74
C ASP A 60 -33.65 -0.13 1.81
N THR A 61 -34.57 0.54 1.13
CA THR A 61 -34.83 1.98 1.06
C THR A 61 -34.84 2.73 2.40
N SER A 62 -33.93 3.69 2.60
CA SER A 62 -34.16 4.92 3.38
C SER A 62 -32.94 5.86 3.27
N SER A 63 -32.91 6.69 2.22
CA SER A 63 -32.05 7.88 2.22
C SER A 63 -32.54 8.85 3.30
N GLN A 64 -31.97 8.80 4.50
CA GLN A 64 -32.10 9.87 5.48
C GLN A 64 -30.81 10.68 5.51
N PHE A 65 -30.80 11.78 4.76
CA PHE A 65 -29.80 12.83 4.90
C PHE A 65 -30.21 13.71 6.08
N ILE A 66 -29.48 13.66 7.20
CA ILE A 66 -29.64 14.64 8.26
C ILE A 66 -28.80 15.87 7.89
N LEU A 67 -29.44 16.86 7.27
CA LEU A 67 -28.90 18.22 7.11
C LEU A 67 -28.96 18.92 8.48
N LYS A 68 -27.83 19.00 9.19
CA LYS A 68 -27.70 19.95 10.32
C LYS A 68 -27.30 21.31 9.76
N HIS A 69 -28.27 22.21 9.67
CA HIS A 69 -28.05 23.63 9.42
C HIS A 69 -27.36 24.23 10.65
N VAL A 70 -26.12 24.71 10.46
CA VAL A 70 -25.37 25.48 11.45
C VAL A 70 -25.63 26.96 11.13
N PRO A 71 -26.36 27.72 11.97
CA PRO A 71 -26.49 29.16 11.78
C PRO A 71 -25.14 29.85 12.08
N PRO A 72 -24.72 30.83 11.26
CA PRO A 72 -23.45 31.52 11.42
C PRO A 72 -23.48 32.52 12.59
N ASP A 73 -22.44 32.41 13.42
CA ASP A 73 -21.82 33.36 14.36
C ASP A 73 -22.64 34.27 15.29
N SER A 74 -22.19 34.24 16.54
CA SER A 74 -22.47 35.19 17.61
C SER A 74 -22.06 36.63 17.29
N TYR A 75 -22.89 37.57 17.73
CA TYR A 75 -22.47 38.89 18.21
C TYR A 75 -23.27 39.23 19.48
#